data_AF-A0A355L632-F1
#
_entry.id   AF-A0A355L632-F1
#
_cell.length_a   1.000
_cell.length_b   1.000
_cell.length_c   1.000
_cell.angle_alpha   90.00
_cell.angle_beta   90.00
_cell.angle_gamma   90.00
#
_symmetry.space_group_name_H-M   'P 1'
#
loop_
_entity.id
_entity.type
_entity.pdbx_description
1 polymer ?
#
loop_
_entity_poly.entity_id
_entity_poly.type
_entity_poly.pdbx_seq_one_letter_code
_entity_poly.pdbx_strand_id
1 'polypeptide(L)'
;MIILKNKIKVVMIFVFSAVILTLGISVAYYNTCSLAFDGEPVIASANDEKITFLDFSVSRKELKKIKNEIEKAIPDRAINM
;
A
#
# COMPACT_ATOMS: atom_id res chain seq x y z
N MET A 1 -5.51 29.11 12.00
CA MET A 1 -4.51 28.76 10.95
C MET A 1 -3.28 28.02 11.48
N ILE A 2 -2.75 28.32 12.68
CA ILE A 2 -1.58 27.64 13.27
C ILE A 2 -1.83 26.15 13.58
N ILE A 3 -3.00 25.80 14.14
CA ILE A 3 -3.37 24.42 14.46
C ILE A 3 -3.44 23.54 13.19
N LEU A 4 -3.99 24.07 12.09
CA LEU A 4 -4.07 23.36 10.81
C LEU A 4 -2.67 23.15 10.19
N LYS A 5 -1.78 24.15 10.29
CA LYS A 5 -0.38 24.03 9.86
C LYS A 5 0.37 22.94 10.64
N ASN A 6 0.12 22.79 11.94
CA ASN A 6 0.73 21.73 12.74
C ASN A 6 0.18 20.35 12.39
N LYS A 7 -1.12 20.21 12.11
CA LYS A 7 -1.71 18.95 11.63
C LYS A 7 -1.10 18.50 10.29
N ILE A 8 -0.92 19.43 9.35
CA ILE A 8 -0.29 19.13 8.04
C ILE A 8 1.16 18.68 8.23
N LYS A 9 1.93 19.33 9.11
CA LYS A 9 3.31 18.91 9.42
C LYS A 9 3.37 17.49 9.96
N VAL A 10 2.47 17.14 10.89
CA VAL A 10 2.40 15.78 11.44
C VAL A 10 2.09 14.77 10.34
N VAL A 11 1.09 15.04 9.50
CA VAL A 11 0.77 14.16 8.35
C VAL A 11 1.96 14.01 7.42
N MET A 12 2.67 15.10 7.09
CA MET A 12 3.87 15.03 6.25
C MET A 12 4.96 14.16 6.87
N ILE A 13 5.21 14.29 8.19
CA ILE A 13 6.19 13.43 8.88
C ILE A 13 5.79 11.95 8.76
N PHE A 14 4.52 11.62 8.96
CA PHE A 14 4.05 10.23 8.78
C PHE A 14 4.24 9.72 7.35
N VAL A 15 3.93 10.54 6.35
CA VAL A 15 4.13 10.19 4.93
C VAL A 15 5.61 9.96 4.64
N PHE A 16 6.49 10.87 5.07
CA PHE A 16 7.94 10.70 4.87
C PHE A 16 8.48 9.47 5.59
N SER A 17 8.08 9.24 6.83
CA SER A 17 8.47 8.04 7.58
C SER A 17 7.99 6.77 6.90
N ALA A 18 6.77 6.74 6.37
CA ALA A 18 6.25 5.60 5.61
C ALA A 18 7.10 5.36 4.35
N VAL A 19 7.41 6.40 3.58
CA VAL A 19 8.25 6.28 2.37
C VAL A 19 9.64 5.73 2.73
N ILE A 20 10.31 6.29 3.74
CA ILE A 20 11.65 5.85 4.16
C ILE A 20 11.62 4.39 4.61
N LEU A 21 10.62 4.02 5.41
CA LEU A 21 10.44 2.64 5.88
C LEU A 21 10.21 1.67 4.71
N THR A 22 9.33 2.01 3.77
CA THR A 22 9.06 1.21 2.57
C THR A 22 10.31 1.01 1.73
N LEU A 23 11.13 2.05 1.54
CA LEU A 23 12.41 1.94 0.83
C LEU A 23 13.38 1.00 1.55
N GLY A 24 13.54 1.14 2.87
CA GLY A 24 14.41 0.28 3.67
C GLY A 24 14.02 -1.20 3.59
N ILE A 25 12.73 -1.50 3.74
CA ILE A 25 12.20 -2.87 3.61
C ILE A 25 12.43 -3.41 2.19
N SER A 26 12.20 -2.60 1.16
CA SER A 26 12.38 -3.01 -0.24
C SER A 26 13.82 -3.39 -0.55
N VAL A 27 14.79 -2.59 -0.09
CA VAL A 27 16.22 -2.89 -0.27
C VAL A 27 16.61 -4.15 0.50
N ALA A 28 16.17 -4.30 1.74
CA ALA A 28 16.44 -5.50 2.54
C ALA A 28 15.86 -6.75 1.89
N TYR A 29 14.64 -6.67 1.36
CA TYR A 29 13.99 -7.76 0.63
C TYR A 29 14.73 -8.11 -0.65
N TYR A 30 15.05 -7.12 -1.48
CA TYR A 30 15.80 -7.32 -2.73
C TYR A 30 17.12 -8.06 -2.45
N ASN A 31 17.89 -7.56 -1.48
CA ASN A 31 19.19 -8.14 -1.14
C ASN A 31 19.04 -9.57 -0.63
N THR A 32 18.02 -9.85 0.19
CA THR A 32 17.80 -11.20 0.75
C THR A 32 17.33 -12.18 -0.34
N CYS A 33 16.33 -11.81 -1.14
CA CYS A 33 15.80 -12.69 -2.18
C CYS A 33 16.78 -12.91 -3.32
N SER A 34 17.51 -11.86 -3.74
CA SER A 34 18.55 -11.99 -4.75
C SER A 34 19.72 -12.88 -4.31
N LEU A 35 19.92 -13.11 -3.01
CA LEU A 35 20.94 -14.01 -2.48
C LEU A 35 20.41 -15.43 -2.22
N ALA A 36 19.12 -15.57 -1.92
CA ALA A 36 18.53 -16.82 -1.44
C ALA A 36 17.72 -17.60 -2.49
N PHE A 37 17.32 -16.97 -3.60
CA PHE A 37 16.44 -17.57 -4.61
C PHE A 37 16.92 -17.25 -6.04
N ASP A 38 16.75 -18.20 -6.97
CA ASP A 38 17.13 -18.05 -8.39
C ASP A 38 16.16 -17.18 -9.22
N GLY A 39 15.14 -16.60 -8.60
CA GLY A 39 14.14 -15.74 -9.26
C GLY A 39 14.45 -14.26 -9.11
N GLU A 40 14.17 -13.46 -10.14
CA GLU A 40 14.25 -11.99 -10.04
C GLU A 40 13.15 -11.46 -9.10
N PRO A 41 13.51 -10.83 -7.96
CA PRO A 41 12.53 -10.36 -6.99
C PRO A 41 11.72 -9.18 -7.56
N VAL A 42 10.39 -9.23 -7.44
CA VAL A 42 9.52 -8.13 -7.86
C VAL A 42 9.25 -7.20 -6.67
N ILE A 43 9.94 -6.06 -6.66
CA ILE A 43 9.77 -5.05 -5.60
C ILE A 43 8.41 -4.36 -5.71
N ALA A 44 8.04 -3.88 -6.89
CA ALA A 44 6.73 -3.30 -7.14
C ALA A 44 6.36 -3.45 -8.62
N SER A 45 5.14 -3.92 -8.90
CA SER A 45 4.55 -3.86 -10.24
C SER A 45 3.04 -3.68 -10.16
N ALA A 46 2.45 -3.06 -11.17
CA ALA A 46 1.01 -2.91 -11.26
C ALA A 46 0.59 -3.01 -12.73
N ASN A 47 -0.41 -3.84 -13.00
CA ASN A 47 -1.06 -3.95 -14.31
C ASN A 47 -2.58 -3.99 -14.13
N ASP A 48 -3.33 -4.26 -15.20
CA ASP A 48 -4.80 -4.27 -15.16
C ASP A 48 -5.39 -5.42 -14.33
N GLU A 49 -4.60 -6.46 -14.04
CA GLU A 49 -5.07 -7.66 -13.35
C GLU A 49 -4.68 -7.68 -11.86
N LYS A 50 -3.46 -7.25 -11.54
CA LYS A 50 -2.86 -7.37 -10.21
C LYS A 50 -1.96 -6.19 -9.84
N ILE A 51 -1.77 -6.05 -8.54
CA ILE A 51 -0.75 -5.20 -7.93
C ILE A 51 0.19 -6.13 -7.17
N THR A 52 1.49 -6.01 -7.39
CA THR A 52 2.51 -6.81 -6.71
C THR A 52 3.44 -5.88 -5.92
N PHE A 53 3.73 -6.24 -4.67
CA PHE A 53 4.71 -5.56 -3.82
C PHE A 53 5.49 -6.59 -3.01
N LEU A 54 6.82 -6.58 -3.09
CA LEU A 54 7.71 -7.59 -2.47
C LEU A 54 7.24 -9.03 -2.76
N ASP A 55 6.98 -9.31 -4.04
CA ASP A 55 6.39 -10.55 -4.58
C ASP A 55 4.97 -10.92 -4.08
N PHE A 56 4.43 -10.23 -3.06
CA PHE A 56 3.02 -10.35 -2.69
C PHE A 56 2.14 -9.74 -3.77
N SER A 57 1.31 -10.56 -4.40
CA SER A 57 0.41 -10.14 -5.46
C SER A 57 -1.05 -10.15 -5.00
N VAL A 58 -1.76 -9.06 -5.24
CA VAL A 58 -3.19 -8.93 -4.96
C VAL A 58 -3.94 -8.71 -6.27
N SER A 59 -4.99 -9.49 -6.51
CA SER A 59 -5.83 -9.34 -7.69
C SER A 59 -6.73 -8.11 -7.58
N ARG A 60 -6.78 -7.29 -8.63
CA ARG A 60 -7.72 -6.16 -8.72
C ARG A 60 -9.17 -6.63 -8.77
N LYS A 61 -9.42 -7.82 -9.31
CA LYS A 61 -10.76 -8.44 -9.32
C LYS A 61 -11.22 -8.77 -7.91
N GLU A 62 -10.34 -9.31 -7.08
CA GLU A 62 -10.63 -9.59 -5.67
C GLU A 62 -10.82 -8.30 -4.88
N LEU A 63 -9.98 -7.30 -5.08
CA LEU A 63 -10.16 -5.97 -4.46
C LEU A 63 -11.52 -5.36 -4.81
N LYS A 64 -11.95 -5.46 -6.07
CA LYS A 64 -13.27 -4.99 -6.51
C LYS A 64 -14.41 -5.77 -5.84
N LYS A 65 -14.25 -7.08 -5.67
CA LYS A 65 -15.23 -7.92 -4.97
C LYS A 65 -15.35 -7.52 -3.50
N ILE A 66 -14.22 -7.41 -2.79
CA ILE A 66 -14.16 -7.00 -1.38
C ILE A 66 -14.77 -5.61 -1.21
N LYS A 67 -14.44 -4.65 -2.09
CA LYS A 67 -15.03 -3.31 -2.08
C LYS A 67 -16.56 -3.38 -2.16
N ASN A 68 -17.09 -4.13 -3.13
CA ASN A 68 -18.54 -4.27 -3.30
C ASN A 68 -19.22 -4.95 -2.09
N GLU A 69 -18.54 -5.90 -1.43
CA GLU A 69 -19.05 -6.54 -0.22
C GLU A 69 -19.07 -5.56 0.97
N ILE A 70 -18.04 -4.74 1.12
CA ILE A 70 -17.98 -3.69 2.14
C ILE A 70 -19.07 -2.65 1.89
N GLU A 71 -19.24 -2.17 0.66
CA GLU A 71 -20.29 -1.20 0.30
C GLU A 71 -21.70 -1.74 0.58
N LYS A 72 -21.94 -3.04 0.40
CA LYS A 72 -23.22 -3.68 0.75
C LYS A 72 -23.41 -3.87 2.25
N ALA A 73 -22.34 -4.08 3.00
CA ALA A 73 -22.38 -4.31 4.44
C ALA A 73 -22.48 -2.99 5.24
N ILE A 74 -22.03 -1.88 4.66
CA ILE A 74 -22.15 -0.56 5.27
C ILE A 74 -23.51 0.04 4.89
N PRO A 75 -24.38 0.38 5.87
CA PRO A 75 -25.65 1.02 5.56
C PRO A 75 -25.42 2.41 4.92
N ASP A 76 -26.23 2.76 3.92
CA ASP A 76 -26.16 3.97 3.06
C ASP A 76 -25.92 5.32 3.79
N ARG A 77 -26.12 5.38 5.11
CA ARG A 77 -25.99 6.60 5.93
C ARG A 77 -24.60 6.84 6.53
N ALA A 78 -23.65 5.91 6.41
CA ALA A 78 -22.30 6.08 6.96
C ALA A 78 -21.27 6.67 5.99
N ILE A 79 -21.58 6.75 4.69
CA ILE A 79 -20.65 7.20 3.63
C ILE A 79 -20.86 8.70 3.26
N ASN A 80 -21.94 9.33 3.73
CA ASN A 80 -22.23 10.76 3.53
C ASN A 80 -21.83 11.61 4.75
N MET A 81 -20.56 11.57 5.18
CA MET A 81 -19.97 12.56 6.09
C MET A 81 -18.77 13.24 5.45
#